data_AF-A0A5B8SLA4-F1
#
_entry.id   AF-A0A5B8SLA4-F1
#
_cell.length_a   1.000
_cell.length_b   1.000
_cell.length_c   1.000
_cell.angle_alpha   90.00
_cell.angle_beta   90.00
_cell.angle_gamma   90.00
#
_symmetry.space_group_name_H-M   'P 1'
#
loop_
_entity.id
_entity.type
_entity.pdbx_description
1 polymer ?
#
loop_
_entity_poly.entity_id
_entity_poly.type
_entity_poly.pdbx_seq_one_letter_code
_entity_poly.pdbx_strand_id
1 'polypeptide(L)'
;MSITSKSIKILWSNAAGRCSFRGCTERLSVEEAEGVTPYTLGEMAHIKGNKLGSNRYDADQPALERDGYENLILLCPTHHTLIDKAENEAEYSVELLHEMKQEHEEFVSNRLQITELKSLEQLKDKIAPYMAENHQVWDQYGPMSENARKNPNSDQVYALWTSERLSTIVPNNREIKELLVEYRALFSRKEHRVVSKFIKHVESYEQWVEDKIPYNAVQRFPSDFEDLILGE
;
A
#
# COMPACT_ATOMS: atom_id res chain seq x y z
N MET A 1 33.36 12.85 13.46
CA MET A 1 32.35 13.78 12.91
C MET A 1 30.99 13.27 13.38
N SER A 2 29.88 13.91 13.01
CA SER A 2 28.54 13.43 13.33
C SER A 2 27.78 13.16 12.03
N ILE A 3 26.90 12.16 12.02
CA ILE A 3 26.01 11.88 10.91
C ILE A 3 25.20 13.15 10.57
N THR A 4 25.31 13.59 9.32
CA THR A 4 24.67 14.84 8.88
C THR A 4 23.15 14.66 8.77
N SER A 5 22.38 15.74 8.96
CA SER A 5 20.91 15.69 8.77
C SER A 5 20.50 15.22 7.36
N LYS A 6 21.33 15.45 6.34
CA LYS A 6 21.11 14.92 4.99
C LYS A 6 21.21 13.39 4.99
N SER A 7 22.28 12.83 5.56
CA SER A 7 22.47 11.37 5.66
C SER A 7 21.33 10.72 6.45
N ILE A 8 20.91 11.32 7.58
CA ILE A 8 19.79 10.82 8.39
C ILE A 8 18.52 10.75 7.56
N LYS A 9 18.15 11.85 6.87
CA LYS A 9 16.92 11.90 6.08
C LYS A 9 16.90 10.87 4.95
N ILE A 10 18.00 10.73 4.22
CA ILE A 10 18.10 9.76 3.12
C ILE A 10 17.96 8.34 3.67
N LEU A 11 18.71 8.00 4.73
CA LEU A 11 18.68 6.68 5.33
C LEU A 11 17.29 6.29 5.83
N TRP A 12 16.67 7.15 6.62
CA TRP A 12 15.34 6.88 7.18
C TRP A 12 14.25 6.82 6.11
N SER A 13 14.36 7.66 5.07
CA SER A 13 13.43 7.66 3.93
C SER A 13 13.53 6.37 3.13
N ASN A 14 14.75 5.96 2.74
CA ASN A 14 14.95 4.77 1.91
C ASN A 14 14.65 3.48 2.67
N ALA A 15 14.83 3.47 4.00
CA ALA A 15 14.45 2.34 4.84
C ALA A 15 12.97 2.32 5.24
N ALA A 16 12.16 3.31 4.84
CA ALA A 16 10.76 3.49 5.25
C ALA A 16 10.53 3.39 6.77
N GLY A 17 11.50 3.84 7.58
CA GLY A 17 11.44 3.74 9.04
C GLY A 17 11.29 2.32 9.57
N ARG A 18 11.82 1.31 8.86
CA ARG A 18 11.85 -0.09 9.28
C ARG A 18 13.26 -0.63 9.36
N CYS A 19 13.47 -1.63 10.21
CA CYS A 19 14.76 -2.32 10.32
C CYS A 19 15.15 -2.97 8.98
N SER A 20 16.37 -2.71 8.52
CA SER A 20 16.93 -3.29 7.28
C SER A 20 17.56 -4.67 7.49
N PHE A 21 17.38 -5.29 8.65
CA PHE A 21 17.84 -6.66 8.88
C PHE A 21 16.93 -7.68 8.18
N ARG A 22 17.51 -8.68 7.51
CA ARG A 22 16.75 -9.70 6.77
C ARG A 22 15.77 -10.42 7.70
N GLY A 23 14.50 -10.47 7.30
CA GLY A 23 13.43 -11.08 8.08
C GLY A 23 12.91 -10.24 9.25
N CYS A 24 13.46 -9.05 9.50
CA CYS A 24 12.92 -8.11 10.49
C CYS A 24 11.94 -7.15 9.81
N THR A 25 10.77 -6.95 10.43
CA THR A 25 9.74 -6.01 9.92
C THR A 25 9.44 -4.90 10.92
N GLU A 26 10.24 -4.78 11.99
CA GLU A 26 10.02 -3.86 13.09
C GLU A 26 9.98 -2.40 12.61
N ARG A 27 8.95 -1.68 13.05
CA ARG A 27 8.81 -0.25 12.81
C ARG A 27 9.69 0.50 13.82
N LEU A 28 10.50 1.42 13.32
CA LEU A 28 11.51 2.13 14.09
C LEU A 28 11.07 3.53 14.54
N SER A 29 9.79 3.82 14.40
CA SER A 29 9.12 4.99 14.95
C SER A 29 7.94 4.52 15.78
N VAL A 30 7.82 5.07 16.98
CA VAL A 30 6.70 4.81 17.88
C VAL A 30 5.76 6.00 17.80
N GLU A 31 4.50 5.71 17.49
CA GLU A 31 3.43 6.71 17.47
C GLU A 31 3.02 7.08 18.90
N GLU A 32 2.28 8.19 19.03
CA GLU A 32 1.77 8.60 20.33
C GLU A 32 0.85 7.50 20.90
N ALA A 33 1.22 7.00 22.06
CA ALA A 33 0.45 6.02 22.82
C ALA A 33 0.57 6.35 24.31
N GLU A 34 -0.57 6.36 25.02
CA GLU A 34 -0.63 6.50 26.49
C GLU A 34 0.16 7.70 27.06
N GLY A 35 0.12 8.85 26.39
CA GLY A 35 0.79 10.07 26.85
C GLY A 35 2.30 10.11 26.62
N VAL A 36 2.84 9.18 25.83
CA VAL A 36 4.24 9.19 25.39
C VAL A 36 4.38 9.97 24.08
N THR A 37 5.25 10.98 24.08
CA THR A 37 5.58 11.74 22.86
C THR A 37 6.23 10.84 21.81
N PRO A 38 5.93 11.00 20.51
CA PRO A 38 6.53 10.20 19.45
C PRO A 38 8.06 10.19 19.51
N TYR A 39 8.67 9.02 19.32
CA TYR A 39 10.13 8.87 19.37
C TYR A 39 10.63 7.83 18.36
N THR A 40 11.93 7.90 18.07
CA THR A 40 12.62 6.96 17.18
C THR A 40 13.23 5.83 18.01
N LEU A 41 12.96 4.59 17.60
CA LEU A 41 13.59 3.37 18.13
C LEU A 41 14.82 2.96 17.30
N GLY A 42 14.85 3.35 16.02
CA GLY A 42 15.91 2.95 15.09
C GLY A 42 17.27 3.57 15.36
N GLU A 43 18.31 2.80 15.06
CA GLU A 43 19.71 3.18 15.20
C GLU A 43 20.40 3.15 13.82
N MET A 44 21.28 4.13 13.59
CA MET A 44 22.00 4.30 12.33
C MET A 44 23.38 3.66 12.47
N ALA A 45 23.44 2.36 12.21
CA ALA A 45 24.62 1.54 12.40
C ALA A 45 25.66 1.80 11.30
N HIS A 46 26.93 1.88 11.68
CA HIS A 46 28.03 1.99 10.74
C HIS A 46 28.37 0.61 10.16
N ILE A 47 28.34 0.49 8.82
CA ILE A 47 28.72 -0.73 8.11
C ILE A 47 30.23 -0.98 8.31
N LYS A 48 31.07 -0.01 7.94
CA LYS A 48 32.47 0.07 8.39
C LYS A 48 32.54 0.90 9.65
N GLY A 49 33.02 0.30 10.74
CA GLY A 49 32.98 0.91 12.06
C GLY A 49 33.70 2.27 12.14
N ASN A 50 33.19 3.16 12.98
CA ASN A 50 33.53 4.60 12.95
C ASN A 50 34.85 4.99 13.60
N LYS A 51 35.52 4.08 14.32
CA LYS A 51 36.74 4.38 15.09
C LYS A 51 37.66 3.16 15.21
N LEU A 52 38.94 3.39 15.42
CA LEU A 52 39.90 2.30 15.59
C LEU A 52 39.43 1.35 16.71
N GLY A 53 39.39 0.05 16.41
CA GLY A 53 38.95 -0.99 17.33
C GLY A 53 37.44 -1.30 17.31
N SER A 54 36.62 -0.59 16.53
CA SER A 54 35.26 -1.06 16.21
C SER A 54 35.30 -2.15 15.15
N ASN A 55 34.31 -3.04 15.14
CA ASN A 55 34.11 -4.04 14.09
C ASN A 55 34.20 -3.39 12.70
N ARG A 56 34.86 -4.08 11.76
CA ARG A 56 34.96 -3.69 10.35
C ARG A 56 35.60 -2.31 10.13
N TYR A 57 36.42 -1.83 11.08
CA TYR A 57 37.12 -0.56 10.92
C TYR A 57 38.14 -0.65 9.78
N ASP A 58 37.99 0.20 8.78
CA ASP A 58 38.88 0.28 7.62
C ASP A 58 39.76 1.53 7.71
N ALA A 59 41.06 1.38 7.95
CA ALA A 59 41.97 2.51 8.13
C ALA A 59 42.09 3.41 6.87
N ASP A 60 41.80 2.87 5.70
CA ASP A 60 41.90 3.57 4.42
C ASP A 60 40.60 4.32 4.05
N GLN A 61 39.50 4.13 4.81
CA GLN A 61 38.24 4.82 4.56
C GLN A 61 38.37 6.33 4.87
N PRO A 62 38.05 7.22 3.90
CA PRO A 62 38.07 8.66 4.11
C PRO A 62 37.16 9.11 5.26
N ALA A 63 37.62 10.06 6.06
CA ALA A 63 36.87 10.54 7.22
C ALA A 63 35.48 11.10 6.84
N LEU A 64 35.34 11.70 5.65
CA LEU A 64 34.07 12.23 5.15
C LEU A 64 33.05 11.14 4.81
N GLU A 65 33.50 9.92 4.49
CA GLU A 65 32.63 8.80 4.13
C GLU A 65 32.17 8.01 5.35
N ARG A 66 32.89 8.10 6.48
CA ARG A 66 32.58 7.41 7.73
C ARG A 66 31.15 7.61 8.19
N ASP A 67 30.69 8.86 8.21
CA ASP A 67 29.35 9.26 8.64
C ASP A 67 28.40 9.49 7.45
N GLY A 68 28.82 9.05 6.26
CA GLY A 68 28.06 9.16 5.02
C GLY A 68 26.93 8.13 4.96
N TYR A 69 25.84 8.48 4.29
CA TYR A 69 24.70 7.58 4.05
C TYR A 69 25.12 6.21 3.51
N GLU A 70 26.08 6.18 2.58
CA GLU A 70 26.58 4.93 1.98
C GLU A 70 27.11 3.95 3.01
N ASN A 71 27.73 4.43 4.10
CA ASN A 71 28.30 3.61 5.16
C ASN A 71 27.33 3.33 6.32
N LEU A 72 26.04 3.67 6.19
CA LEU A 72 25.04 3.49 7.24
C LEU A 72 23.94 2.52 6.81
N ILE A 73 23.48 1.71 7.76
CA ILE A 73 22.29 0.85 7.66
C ILE A 73 21.36 1.13 8.86
N LEU A 74 20.04 1.16 8.63
CA LEU A 74 19.07 1.44 9.68
C LEU A 74 18.61 0.13 10.34
N LEU A 75 18.80 0.00 11.65
CA LEU A 75 18.51 -1.23 12.39
C LEU A 75 17.71 -0.94 13.67
N CYS A 76 16.98 -1.93 14.17
CA CYS A 76 16.47 -1.88 15.55
C CYS A 76 17.61 -2.14 16.55
N PRO A 77 17.45 -1.76 17.83
CA PRO A 77 18.51 -1.91 18.83
C PRO A 77 19.03 -3.35 18.98
N THR A 78 18.15 -4.34 18.81
CA THR A 78 18.51 -5.77 18.84
C THR A 78 19.46 -6.13 17.72
N HIS A 79 19.13 -5.78 16.48
CA HIS A 79 19.96 -6.13 15.32
C HIS A 79 21.22 -5.28 15.22
N HIS A 80 21.18 -4.02 15.63
CA HIS A 80 22.39 -3.20 15.74
C HIS A 80 23.37 -3.80 16.73
N THR A 81 22.90 -4.15 17.94
CA THR A 81 23.73 -4.83 18.94
C THR A 81 24.29 -6.15 18.41
N LEU A 82 23.49 -6.92 17.66
CA LEU A 82 23.89 -8.21 17.10
C LEU A 82 25.08 -8.09 16.14
N ILE A 83 25.06 -7.13 15.22
CA ILE A 83 26.13 -6.97 14.21
C ILE A 83 27.41 -6.34 14.78
N ASP A 84 27.31 -5.67 15.92
CA ASP A 84 28.41 -4.98 16.60
C ASP A 84 29.09 -5.84 17.69
N LYS A 85 28.59 -7.05 17.94
CA LYS A 85 29.33 -8.04 18.74
C LYS A 85 30.58 -8.48 17.99
N ALA A 86 31.74 -8.35 18.61
CA ALA A 86 33.03 -8.74 18.03
C ALA A 86 33.03 -10.23 17.65
N GLU A 87 32.34 -11.06 18.42
CA GLU A 87 32.18 -12.49 18.17
C GLU A 87 31.42 -12.80 16.87
N ASN A 88 30.61 -11.85 16.38
CA ASN A 88 29.79 -11.98 15.18
C ASN A 88 30.38 -11.26 13.97
N GLU A 89 31.53 -10.58 14.09
CA GLU A 89 32.10 -9.78 13.01
C GLU A 89 32.35 -10.59 11.73
N ALA A 90 32.77 -11.85 11.89
CA ALA A 90 32.98 -12.77 10.76
C ALA A 90 31.70 -13.13 10.00
N GLU A 91 30.54 -13.16 10.68
CA GLU A 91 29.24 -13.45 10.08
C GLU A 91 28.63 -12.22 9.40
N TYR A 92 28.94 -11.03 9.89
CA TYR A 92 28.43 -9.76 9.37
C TYR A 92 29.53 -8.96 8.69
N SER A 93 29.95 -9.39 7.51
CA SER A 93 30.97 -8.69 6.72
C SER A 93 30.44 -7.34 6.19
N VAL A 94 31.35 -6.48 5.73
CA VAL A 94 31.01 -5.19 5.09
C VAL A 94 30.11 -5.42 3.87
N GLU A 95 30.46 -6.40 3.05
CA GLU A 95 29.74 -6.76 1.83
C GLU A 95 28.32 -7.21 2.14
N LEU A 96 28.16 -8.08 3.14
CA LEU A 96 26.85 -8.58 3.57
C LEU A 96 25.94 -7.44 4.04
N LEU A 97 26.46 -6.52 4.86
CA LEU A 97 25.66 -5.40 5.38
C LEU A 97 25.27 -4.42 4.27
N HIS A 98 26.13 -4.20 3.27
CA HIS A 98 25.78 -3.43 2.08
C HIS A 98 24.68 -4.12 1.26
N GLU A 99 24.79 -5.44 1.05
CA GLU A 99 23.78 -6.24 0.36
C GLU A 99 22.42 -6.15 1.08
N MET A 100 22.40 -6.34 2.40
CA MET A 100 21.18 -6.24 3.22
C MET A 100 20.53 -4.86 3.13
N LYS A 101 21.34 -3.79 3.17
CA LYS A 101 20.86 -2.42 2.99
C LYS A 101 20.20 -2.28 1.61
N GLN A 102 20.90 -2.69 0.55
CA GLN A 102 20.42 -2.56 -0.83
C GLN A 102 19.11 -3.33 -1.04
N GLU A 103 19.05 -4.59 -0.61
CA GLU A 103 17.84 -5.42 -0.71
C GLU A 103 16.63 -4.77 -0.02
N HIS A 104 16.82 -4.20 1.17
CA HIS A 104 15.75 -3.55 1.91
C HIS A 104 15.27 -2.28 1.21
N GLU A 105 16.18 -1.43 0.76
CA GLU A 105 15.84 -0.18 0.07
C GLU A 105 15.17 -0.45 -1.29
N GLU A 106 15.62 -1.48 -2.02
CA GLU A 106 14.96 -1.95 -3.24
C GLU A 106 13.56 -2.51 -2.95
N PHE A 107 13.40 -3.29 -1.88
CA PHE A 107 12.10 -3.79 -1.45
C PHE A 107 11.13 -2.63 -1.14
N VAL A 108 11.59 -1.62 -0.38
CA VAL A 108 10.81 -0.41 -0.08
C VAL A 108 10.44 0.33 -1.36
N SER A 109 11.42 0.59 -2.23
CA SER A 109 11.19 1.29 -3.50
C SER A 109 10.16 0.56 -4.37
N ASN A 110 10.30 -0.75 -4.55
CA ASN A 110 9.39 -1.55 -5.38
C ASN A 110 7.96 -1.60 -4.81
N ARG A 111 7.80 -1.52 -3.49
CA ARG A 111 6.47 -1.46 -2.84
C ARG A 111 5.80 -0.09 -2.98
N LEU A 112 6.59 0.97 -3.11
CA LEU A 112 6.10 2.34 -3.27
C LEU A 112 5.97 2.77 -4.74
N GLN A 113 6.55 2.00 -5.67
CA GLN A 113 6.32 2.20 -7.09
C GLN A 113 4.83 1.95 -7.38
N ILE A 114 4.16 3.02 -7.81
CA ILE A 114 2.85 2.91 -8.45
C ILE A 114 3.09 2.13 -9.75
N THR A 115 2.59 0.90 -9.81
CA THR A 115 2.60 0.12 -11.04
C THR A 115 1.71 0.84 -12.07
N GLU A 116 2.34 1.57 -12.97
CA GLU A 116 1.68 2.15 -14.14
C GLU A 116 1.10 1.01 -14.98
N LEU A 117 -0.23 0.99 -15.17
CA LEU A 117 -0.88 0.01 -16.02
C LEU A 117 -0.59 0.36 -17.48
N LYS A 118 -0.03 -0.59 -18.22
CA LYS A 118 0.46 -0.40 -19.60
C LYS A 118 -0.50 -0.93 -20.65
N SER A 119 -1.49 -1.73 -20.27
CA SER A 119 -2.45 -2.34 -21.18
C SER A 119 -3.86 -2.36 -20.61
N LEU A 120 -4.84 -2.43 -21.51
CA LEU A 120 -6.25 -2.55 -21.14
C LEU A 120 -6.51 -3.83 -20.33
N GLU A 121 -5.82 -4.92 -20.64
CA GLU A 121 -5.96 -6.18 -19.90
C GLU A 121 -5.48 -6.05 -18.45
N GLN A 122 -4.35 -5.38 -18.19
CA GLN A 122 -3.89 -5.12 -16.82
C GLN A 122 -4.89 -4.26 -16.03
N LEU A 123 -5.56 -3.31 -16.71
CA LEU A 123 -6.62 -2.52 -16.10
C LEU A 123 -7.85 -3.38 -15.76
N LYS A 124 -8.29 -4.25 -16.68
CA LYS A 124 -9.39 -5.18 -16.44
C LYS A 124 -9.08 -6.13 -15.28
N ASP A 125 -7.89 -6.71 -15.24
CA ASP A 125 -7.41 -7.57 -14.15
C ASP A 125 -7.45 -6.85 -12.80
N LYS A 126 -7.17 -5.54 -12.79
CA LYS A 126 -7.24 -4.72 -11.57
C LYS A 126 -8.67 -4.36 -11.17
N ILE A 127 -9.59 -4.20 -12.13
CA ILE A 127 -11.00 -3.90 -11.89
C ILE A 127 -11.80 -5.14 -11.46
N ALA A 128 -11.49 -6.31 -12.02
CA ALA A 128 -12.27 -7.54 -11.87
C ALA A 128 -12.51 -7.96 -10.40
N PRO A 129 -11.53 -7.90 -9.48
CA PRO A 129 -11.77 -8.24 -8.07
C PRO A 129 -12.85 -7.36 -7.41
N TYR A 130 -12.83 -6.04 -7.66
CA TYR A 130 -13.83 -5.13 -7.14
C TYR A 130 -15.24 -5.45 -7.68
N MET A 131 -15.34 -5.82 -8.96
CA MET A 131 -16.60 -6.23 -9.57
C MET A 131 -17.12 -7.55 -8.98
N ALA A 132 -16.25 -8.54 -8.78
CA ALA A 132 -16.61 -9.82 -8.19
C ALA A 132 -17.10 -9.66 -6.74
N GLU A 133 -16.42 -8.84 -5.93
CA GLU A 133 -16.84 -8.52 -4.56
C GLU A 133 -18.21 -7.81 -4.55
N ASN A 134 -18.41 -6.83 -5.43
CA ASN A 134 -19.68 -6.13 -5.56
C ASN A 134 -20.82 -7.08 -5.94
N HIS A 135 -20.57 -7.97 -6.91
CA HIS A 135 -21.53 -8.97 -7.34
C HIS A 135 -21.91 -9.90 -6.19
N GLN A 136 -20.93 -10.42 -5.45
CA GLN A 136 -21.18 -11.31 -4.31
C GLN A 136 -22.02 -10.64 -3.23
N VAL A 137 -21.71 -9.39 -2.87
CA VAL A 137 -22.49 -8.62 -1.89
C VAL A 137 -23.91 -8.38 -2.38
N TRP A 138 -24.06 -8.01 -3.66
CA TRP A 138 -25.38 -7.76 -4.25
C TRP A 138 -26.25 -9.01 -4.27
N ASP A 139 -25.69 -10.15 -4.68
CA ASP A 139 -26.42 -11.42 -4.74
C ASP A 139 -26.85 -11.90 -3.35
N GLN A 140 -25.96 -11.79 -2.36
CA GLN A 140 -26.18 -12.31 -1.02
C GLN A 140 -27.06 -11.40 -0.15
N TYR A 141 -26.91 -10.08 -0.26
CA TYR A 141 -27.53 -9.11 0.65
C TYR A 141 -28.42 -8.08 -0.04
N GLY A 142 -28.35 -7.97 -1.37
CA GLY A 142 -29.13 -7.00 -2.13
C GLY A 142 -30.64 -7.20 -2.01
N PRO A 143 -31.45 -6.23 -2.48
CA PRO A 143 -32.91 -6.26 -2.37
C PRO A 143 -33.56 -7.47 -3.06
N MET A 144 -32.85 -8.08 -4.01
CA MET A 144 -33.32 -9.24 -4.78
C MET A 144 -32.73 -10.57 -4.29
N SER A 145 -31.91 -10.55 -3.23
CA SER A 145 -31.30 -11.74 -2.63
C SER A 145 -32.34 -12.72 -2.09
N GLU A 146 -31.97 -13.99 -1.95
CA GLU A 146 -32.84 -15.00 -1.35
C GLU A 146 -33.29 -14.60 0.06
N ASN A 147 -32.36 -14.02 0.85
CA ASN A 147 -32.65 -13.58 2.21
C ASN A 147 -33.66 -12.43 2.25
N ALA A 148 -33.52 -11.44 1.37
CA ALA A 148 -34.47 -10.33 1.25
C ALA A 148 -35.86 -10.82 0.80
N ARG A 149 -35.93 -11.75 -0.17
CA ARG A 149 -37.20 -12.33 -0.63
C ARG A 149 -37.92 -13.13 0.46
N LYS A 150 -37.17 -13.85 1.30
CA LYS A 150 -37.72 -14.58 2.45
C LYS A 150 -38.18 -13.64 3.57
N ASN A 151 -37.62 -12.43 3.65
CA ASN A 151 -37.84 -11.49 4.75
C ASN A 151 -38.10 -10.04 4.25
N PRO A 152 -39.16 -9.78 3.46
CA PRO A 152 -39.30 -8.55 2.66
C PRO A 152 -39.50 -7.25 3.48
N ASN A 153 -39.85 -7.34 4.77
CA ASN A 153 -40.06 -6.19 5.66
C ASN A 153 -39.18 -6.28 6.92
N SER A 154 -38.04 -6.97 6.84
CA SER A 154 -37.14 -7.11 7.98
C SER A 154 -36.17 -5.93 8.06
N ASP A 155 -36.29 -5.13 9.11
CA ASP A 155 -35.35 -4.04 9.41
C ASP A 155 -33.92 -4.54 9.56
N GLN A 156 -33.73 -5.76 10.07
CA GLN A 156 -32.41 -6.36 10.22
C GLN A 156 -31.76 -6.68 8.86
N VAL A 157 -32.55 -7.20 7.91
CA VAL A 157 -32.06 -7.50 6.55
C VAL A 157 -31.77 -6.20 5.80
N TYR A 158 -32.62 -5.18 5.97
CA TYR A 158 -32.39 -3.85 5.40
C TYR A 158 -31.13 -3.18 5.98
N ALA A 159 -30.91 -3.27 7.30
CA ALA A 159 -29.73 -2.73 7.96
C ALA A 159 -28.45 -3.44 7.49
N LEU A 160 -28.50 -4.77 7.33
CA LEU A 160 -27.39 -5.55 6.79
C LEU A 160 -27.05 -5.13 5.37
N TRP A 161 -28.05 -5.04 4.49
CA TRP A 161 -27.86 -4.52 3.12
C TRP A 161 -27.23 -3.12 3.12
N THR A 162 -27.72 -2.24 3.99
CA THR A 162 -27.23 -0.86 4.10
C THR A 162 -25.77 -0.83 4.56
N SER A 163 -25.39 -1.69 5.50
CA SER A 163 -24.00 -1.83 5.95
C SER A 163 -23.10 -2.31 4.81
N GLU A 164 -23.45 -3.43 4.17
CA GLU A 164 -22.63 -4.07 3.14
C GLU A 164 -22.42 -3.17 1.92
N ARG A 165 -23.46 -2.46 1.45
CA ARG A 165 -23.28 -1.53 0.33
C ARG A 165 -22.38 -0.34 0.67
N LEU A 166 -22.36 0.11 1.93
CA LEU A 166 -21.55 1.24 2.39
C LEU A 166 -20.09 0.83 2.63
N SER A 167 -19.85 -0.40 3.10
CA SER A 167 -18.50 -0.92 3.35
C SER A 167 -17.83 -1.50 2.11
N THR A 168 -18.60 -1.98 1.12
CA THR A 168 -18.06 -2.73 -0.03
C THR A 168 -18.40 -2.06 -1.35
N ILE A 169 -19.69 -1.98 -1.73
CA ILE A 169 -20.09 -1.55 -3.08
C ILE A 169 -19.69 -0.11 -3.39
N VAL A 170 -19.97 0.83 -2.46
CA VAL A 170 -19.67 2.25 -2.68
C VAL A 170 -18.15 2.49 -2.76
N PRO A 171 -17.31 2.01 -1.80
CA PRO A 171 -15.86 2.12 -1.92
C PRO A 171 -15.31 1.49 -3.20
N ASN A 172 -15.71 0.26 -3.54
CA ASN A 172 -15.25 -0.43 -4.75
C ASN A 172 -15.63 0.32 -6.02
N ASN A 173 -16.85 0.87 -6.09
CA ASN A 173 -17.28 1.69 -7.22
C ASN A 173 -16.43 2.96 -7.39
N ARG A 174 -15.97 3.58 -6.29
CA ARG A 174 -15.06 4.74 -6.34
C ARG A 174 -13.70 4.33 -6.91
N GLU A 175 -13.12 3.23 -6.41
CA GLU A 175 -11.85 2.70 -6.92
C GLU A 175 -11.92 2.39 -8.42
N ILE A 176 -12.97 1.68 -8.86
CA ILE A 176 -13.18 1.39 -10.29
C ILE A 176 -13.30 2.70 -11.09
N LYS A 177 -14.08 3.67 -10.60
CA LYS A 177 -14.24 4.97 -11.26
C LYS A 177 -12.90 5.69 -11.42
N GLU A 178 -12.07 5.72 -10.37
CA GLU A 178 -10.76 6.36 -10.41
C GLU A 178 -9.85 5.71 -11.45
N LEU A 179 -9.76 4.37 -11.45
CA LEU A 179 -9.01 3.60 -12.44
C LEU A 179 -9.50 3.87 -13.88
N LEU A 180 -10.82 3.93 -14.10
CA LEU A 180 -11.40 4.21 -15.42
C LEU A 180 -11.14 5.64 -15.91
N VAL A 181 -11.05 6.60 -14.98
CA VAL A 181 -10.75 8.01 -15.31
C VAL A 181 -9.26 8.16 -15.62
N GLU A 182 -8.40 7.58 -14.80
CA GLU A 182 -6.94 7.64 -14.95
C GLU A 182 -6.50 6.98 -16.26
N TYR A 183 -6.97 5.76 -16.53
CA TYR A 183 -6.55 4.96 -17.68
C TYR A 183 -7.51 5.04 -18.87
N ARG A 184 -8.31 6.11 -18.96
CA ARG A 184 -9.35 6.31 -19.99
C ARG A 184 -8.82 6.19 -21.42
N ALA A 185 -7.56 6.52 -21.64
CA ALA A 185 -6.89 6.47 -22.94
C ALA A 185 -6.67 5.04 -23.46
N LEU A 186 -6.69 4.02 -22.59
CA LEU A 186 -6.53 2.60 -22.98
C LEU A 186 -7.76 2.05 -23.72
N PHE A 187 -8.92 2.67 -23.53
CA PHE A 187 -10.17 2.25 -24.17
C PHE A 187 -10.32 2.80 -25.58
N SER A 188 -10.92 2.01 -26.46
CA SER A 188 -11.31 2.43 -27.80
C SER A 188 -12.48 3.41 -27.78
N ARG A 189 -12.70 4.09 -28.91
CA ARG A 189 -13.83 5.05 -29.09
C ARG A 189 -15.20 4.42 -28.83
N LYS A 190 -15.37 3.12 -29.09
CA LYS A 190 -16.65 2.41 -28.88
C LYS A 190 -16.87 2.15 -27.38
N GLU A 191 -15.82 1.74 -26.69
CA GLU A 191 -15.85 1.39 -25.26
C GLU A 191 -16.02 2.62 -24.36
N HIS A 192 -15.57 3.81 -24.79
CA HIS A 192 -15.78 5.06 -24.06
C HIS A 192 -17.24 5.34 -23.70
N ARG A 193 -18.21 4.88 -24.52
CA ARG A 193 -19.64 5.01 -24.21
C ARG A 193 -20.03 4.14 -23.02
N VAL A 194 -19.55 2.89 -22.99
CA VAL A 194 -19.80 1.93 -21.92
C VAL A 194 -19.19 2.43 -20.60
N VAL A 195 -17.92 2.84 -20.64
CA VAL A 195 -17.21 3.43 -19.49
C VAL A 195 -17.95 4.65 -18.93
N SER A 196 -18.49 5.51 -19.82
CA SER A 196 -19.23 6.70 -19.39
C SER A 196 -20.57 6.36 -18.72
N LYS A 197 -21.26 5.30 -19.17
CA LYS A 197 -22.48 4.81 -18.50
C LYS A 197 -22.15 4.32 -17.10
N PHE A 198 -21.07 3.55 -16.93
CA PHE A 198 -20.68 3.04 -15.62
C PHE A 198 -20.33 4.17 -14.65
N ILE A 199 -19.55 5.18 -15.09
CA ILE A 199 -19.24 6.34 -14.26
C ILE A 199 -20.52 7.07 -13.82
N LYS A 200 -21.51 7.21 -14.70
CA LYS A 200 -22.81 7.82 -14.35
C LYS A 200 -23.64 6.94 -13.41
N HIS A 201 -23.58 5.62 -13.55
CA HIS A 201 -24.13 4.68 -12.58
C HIS A 201 -23.52 4.91 -11.20
N VAL A 202 -22.19 4.89 -11.06
CA VAL A 202 -21.49 5.11 -9.78
C VAL A 202 -21.91 6.44 -9.14
N GLU A 203 -21.85 7.54 -9.89
CA GLU A 203 -22.18 8.88 -9.39
C GLU A 203 -23.62 8.98 -8.88
N SER A 204 -24.58 8.49 -9.67
CA SER A 204 -26.00 8.55 -9.28
C SER A 204 -26.34 7.57 -8.15
N TYR A 205 -25.72 6.38 -8.14
CA TYR A 205 -25.90 5.40 -7.08
C TYR A 205 -25.41 5.93 -5.73
N GLU A 206 -24.22 6.53 -5.70
CA GLU A 206 -23.65 7.11 -4.48
C GLU A 206 -24.47 8.30 -3.99
N GLN A 207 -24.89 9.20 -4.88
CA GLN A 207 -25.80 10.30 -4.51
C GLN A 207 -27.12 9.79 -3.91
N TRP A 208 -27.65 8.67 -4.40
CA TRP A 208 -28.85 8.07 -3.82
C TRP A 208 -28.58 7.42 -2.46
N VAL A 209 -27.45 6.74 -2.28
CA VAL A 209 -27.04 6.18 -0.99
C VAL A 209 -26.88 7.28 0.08
N GLU A 210 -26.48 8.48 -0.34
CA GLU A 210 -26.37 9.69 0.50
C GLU A 210 -27.68 10.51 0.58
N ASP A 211 -28.80 9.96 0.12
CA ASP A 211 -30.13 10.60 0.13
C ASP A 211 -30.21 11.95 -0.61
N LYS A 212 -29.27 12.23 -1.53
CA LYS A 212 -29.23 13.48 -2.32
C LYS A 212 -30.17 13.46 -3.51
N ILE A 213 -30.49 12.27 -4.04
CA ILE A 213 -31.41 12.08 -5.16
C ILE A 213 -32.39 10.93 -4.90
N PRO A 214 -33.60 10.96 -5.48
CA PRO A 214 -34.56 9.87 -5.34
C PRO A 214 -34.14 8.63 -6.14
N TYR A 215 -34.61 7.44 -5.74
CA TYR A 215 -34.24 6.17 -6.37
C TYR A 215 -34.51 6.11 -7.89
N ASN A 216 -35.59 6.74 -8.36
CA ASN A 216 -35.93 6.78 -9.80
C ASN A 216 -34.94 7.62 -10.64
N ALA A 217 -34.08 8.42 -10.01
CA ALA A 217 -33.01 9.17 -10.68
C ALA A 217 -31.70 8.36 -10.81
N VAL A 218 -31.60 7.21 -10.14
CA VAL A 218 -30.42 6.33 -10.18
C VAL A 218 -30.27 5.70 -11.57
N GLN A 219 -29.11 5.88 -12.19
CA GLN A 219 -28.76 5.15 -13.40
C GLN A 219 -28.45 3.71 -13.02
N ARG A 220 -29.03 2.76 -13.76
CA ARG A 220 -28.81 1.33 -13.49
C ARG A 220 -27.40 0.92 -13.88
N PHE A 221 -26.92 -0.15 -13.23
CA PHE A 221 -25.67 -0.78 -13.60
C PHE A 221 -25.72 -1.22 -15.09
N PRO A 222 -24.74 -0.80 -15.92
CA PRO A 222 -24.71 -1.14 -17.34
C PRO A 222 -24.15 -2.56 -17.54
N SER A 223 -24.97 -3.51 -18.01
CA SER A 223 -24.51 -4.88 -18.28
C SER A 223 -23.40 -4.94 -19.33
N ASP A 224 -23.43 -4.04 -20.33
CA ASP A 224 -22.37 -3.93 -21.34
C ASP A 224 -21.00 -3.55 -20.74
N PHE A 225 -20.96 -3.04 -19.51
CA PHE A 225 -19.70 -2.82 -18.77
C PHE A 225 -19.17 -4.10 -18.13
N GLU A 226 -20.05 -4.97 -17.65
CA GLU A 226 -19.66 -6.29 -17.14
C GLU A 226 -19.02 -7.13 -18.24
N ASP A 227 -19.69 -7.22 -19.41
CA ASP A 227 -19.17 -7.89 -20.60
C ASP A 227 -17.80 -7.31 -21.02
N LEU A 228 -17.65 -5.98 -20.97
CA LEU A 228 -16.41 -5.30 -21.35
C LEU A 228 -15.23 -5.66 -20.44
N ILE A 229 -15.46 -5.79 -19.13
CA ILE A 229 -14.40 -6.01 -18.15
C ILE A 229 -14.10 -7.50 -17.95
N LEU A 230 -15.14 -8.33 -17.81
CA LEU A 230 -15.02 -9.75 -17.47
C LEU A 230 -14.96 -10.66 -18.70
N GLY A 231 -15.38 -10.17 -19.88
CA GLY A 231 -15.36 -10.94 -21.13
C GLY A 231 -16.43 -12.03 -21.20
N GLU A 232 -17.49 -11.92 -20.40
CA GLU A 232 -18.68 -12.78 -20.43
C GLU A 232 -19.70 -12.35 -21.50
#